data_AF-A0A3M1R7C5-F1
#
_entry.id   AF-A0A3M1R7C5-F1
#
_cell.length_a   1.000
_cell.length_b   1.000
_cell.length_c   1.000
_cell.angle_alpha   90.00
_cell.angle_beta   90.00
_cell.angle_gamma   90.00
#
_symmetry.space_group_name_H-M   'P 1'
#
loop_
_entity.id
_entity.type
_entity.pdbx_description
1 polymer ?
#
loop_
_entity_poly.entity_id
_entity_poly.type
_entity_poly.pdbx_seq_one_letter_code
_entity_poly.pdbx_strand_id
1 'polypeptide(L)' 'MKQETYSPRQSSRHATPQLSRVPRLIRLITEVKTNPDQTPAQLCQTLGISRSGFFQDKTLLEQ' A
#
# COMPACT_ATOMS: atom_id res chain seq x y z
N MET A 1 28.55 39.11 -10.25
CA MET A 1 27.98 38.32 -9.12
C MET A 1 26.54 38.78 -8.97
N LYS A 2 25.48 37.97 -9.07
CA LYS A 2 25.32 36.55 -8.78
C LYS A 2 24.32 35.92 -9.77
N GLN A 3 24.56 34.66 -10.14
CA GLN A 3 23.63 33.85 -10.92
C GLN A 3 22.48 33.43 -9.99
N GLU A 4 21.24 33.75 -10.34
CA GLU A 4 20.05 33.23 -9.67
C GLU A 4 19.71 31.87 -10.27
N THR A 5 20.18 30.82 -9.60
CA THR A 5 19.95 29.44 -9.97
C THR A 5 18.48 29.07 -9.74
N TYR A 6 17.75 28.84 -10.83
CA TYR A 6 16.49 28.10 -10.82
C TYR A 6 16.70 26.74 -10.15
N SER A 7 15.90 26.42 -9.14
CA SER A 7 15.78 25.06 -8.61
C SER A 7 14.30 24.69 -8.55
N PRO A 8 13.76 23.93 -9.53
CA PRO A 8 12.46 23.33 -9.36
C PRO A 8 12.59 22.30 -8.23
N ARG A 9 11.99 22.56 -7.06
CA ARG A 9 11.81 21.54 -6.02
C ARG A 9 10.78 20.53 -6.52
N GLN A 10 11.22 19.65 -7.42
CA GLN A 10 10.49 18.47 -7.82
C GLN A 10 10.61 17.45 -6.69
N SER A 11 9.78 17.61 -5.65
CA SER A 11 9.59 16.55 -4.65
C SER A 11 8.56 15.56 -5.20
N SER A 12 8.95 14.86 -6.27
CA SER A 12 8.29 13.63 -6.69
C SER A 12 8.60 12.56 -5.63
N ARG A 13 7.88 12.60 -4.50
CA ARG A 13 7.77 11.41 -3.68
C ARG A 13 6.95 10.43 -4.48
N HIS A 14 7.65 9.44 -5.03
CA HIS A 14 7.08 8.26 -5.64
C HIS A 14 6.05 7.66 -4.68
N ALA A 15 4.78 8.02 -4.88
CA ALA A 15 3.69 7.16 -4.51
C ALA A 15 3.94 5.90 -5.35
N THR A 16 4.46 4.84 -4.72
CA THR A 16 4.35 3.50 -5.27
C THR A 16 2.93 3.37 -5.79
N PRO A 17 2.73 2.82 -7.01
CA PRO A 17 1.39 2.70 -7.56
C PRO A 17 0.64 1.85 -6.55
N GLN A 18 -0.23 2.48 -5.75
CA GLN A 18 -1.18 1.74 -4.96
C GLN A 18 -1.85 0.86 -5.99
N LEU A 19 -1.69 -0.47 -5.87
CA LEU A 19 -2.65 -1.38 -6.46
C LEU A 19 -4.00 -0.74 -6.22
N SER A 20 -4.73 -0.41 -7.29
CA SER A 20 -6.06 0.17 -7.14
C SER A 20 -6.79 -0.68 -6.12
N ARG A 21 -7.47 -0.01 -5.16
CA ARG A 21 -7.86 -0.63 -3.89
C ARG A 21 -8.56 -1.98 -4.08
N VAL A 22 -9.34 -2.12 -5.15
CA VAL A 22 -10.08 -3.33 -5.52
C VAL A 22 -9.16 -4.54 -5.82
N PRO A 23 -8.22 -4.53 -6.79
CA PRO A 23 -7.24 -5.61 -6.96
C PRO A 23 -6.49 -6.02 -5.70
N ARG A 24 -6.18 -5.07 -4.82
CA ARG A 24 -5.52 -5.35 -3.54
C ARG A 24 -6.42 -6.15 -2.60
N LEU A 25 -7.69 -5.75 -2.47
CA LEU A 25 -8.68 -6.47 -1.66
C LEU A 25 -8.91 -7.90 -2.19
N ILE A 26 -8.95 -8.07 -3.52
CA ILE A 26 -9.05 -9.41 -4.14
C ILE A 26 -7.86 -10.28 -3.75
N ARG A 27 -6.62 -9.75 -3.81
CA ARG A 27 -5.42 -10.47 -3.37
C ARG A 27 -5.45 -10.78 -1.87
N LEU A 28 -5.89 -9.84 -1.04
CA LEU A 28 -6.01 -10.06 0.41
C LEU A 28 -6.97 -11.21 0.73
N ILE A 29 -8.16 -11.23 0.12
CA ILE A 29 -9.12 -12.33 0.28
C ILE A 29 -8.52 -13.65 -0.20
N THR A 30 -7.82 -13.62 -1.34
CA THR A 30 -7.18 -14.81 -1.90
C THR A 30 -6.16 -15.39 -0.94
N GLU A 31 -5.24 -14.56 -0.41
CA GLU A 31 -4.19 -14.99 0.53
C GLU A 31 -4.77 -15.56 1.82
N VAL A 32 -5.81 -14.93 2.38
CA VAL A 32 -6.48 -15.44 3.60
C VAL A 32 -7.13 -16.79 3.35
N LYS A 33 -7.67 -17.03 2.15
CA LYS A 33 -8.29 -18.32 1.78
C LYS A 33 -7.27 -19.41 1.50
N THR A 34 -6.13 -19.07 0.91
CA THR A 34 -5.09 -20.05 0.55
C THR A 34 -4.14 -20.35 1.71
N ASN A 35 -3.90 -19.36 2.59
CA ASN A 35 -2.94 -19.43 3.68
C ASN A 35 -3.58 -18.92 4.99
N PRO A 36 -4.53 -19.67 5.58
CA PRO A 36 -5.30 -19.22 6.74
C PRO A 36 -4.47 -18.97 7.99
N ASP A 37 -3.27 -19.57 8.09
CA ASP A 37 -2.36 -19.41 9.23
C ASP A 37 -1.50 -18.14 9.15
N GLN A 38 -1.60 -17.35 8.08
CA GLN A 38 -0.84 -16.12 7.97
C GLN A 38 -1.29 -15.07 8.99
N THR A 39 -0.31 -14.52 9.69
CA THR A 39 -0.52 -13.37 10.57
C THR A 39 -0.77 -12.10 9.75
N PRO A 40 -1.44 -11.08 10.33
CA PRO A 40 -1.59 -9.78 9.70
C PRO A 40 -0.27 -9.14 9.25
N ALA A 41 0.83 -9.39 9.97
CA ALA A 41 2.14 -8.87 9.60
C ALA A 41 2.68 -9.51 8.30
N GLN A 42 2.50 -10.82 8.14
CA GLN A 42 2.89 -11.55 6.92
C GLN A 42 2.02 -11.14 5.72
N LEU A 43 0.72 -10.92 5.94
CA LEU A 43 -0.19 -10.41 4.90
C LEU A 43 0.23 -9.00 4.44
N CYS A 44 0.60 -8.12 5.37
CA CYS A 44 1.10 -6.78 5.04
C CYS A 44 2.38 -6.85 4.18
N GLN A 45 3.33 -7.72 4.54
CA GLN A 45 4.56 -7.94 3.78
C GLN A 45 4.26 -8.49 2.38
N THR A 46 3.41 -9.51 2.28
CA THR A 46 3.04 -10.16 1.02
C THR A 46 2.34 -9.20 0.05
N LEU A 47 1.46 -8.34 0.59
CA LEU A 47 0.70 -7.38 -0.20
C LEU A 47 1.45 -6.05 -0.42
N GLY A 48 2.63 -5.88 0.18
CA GLY A 48 3.41 -4.64 0.09
C GLY A 48 2.68 -3.42 0.64
N ILE A 49 1.89 -3.59 1.71
CA ILE A 49 1.08 -2.52 2.31
C ILE A 49 1.46 -2.23 3.75
N SER A 50 1.18 -1.00 4.17
CA SER A 50 1.32 -0.62 5.56
C SER A 50 0.27 -1.30 6.43
N ARG A 51 0.57 -1.47 7.72
CA ARG A 51 -0.36 -1.95 8.73
C ARG A 51 -1.65 -1.12 8.78
N SER A 52 -1.55 0.20 8.62
CA SER A 52 -2.70 1.09 8.55
C SER A 52 -3.59 0.82 7.32
N GLY A 53 -2.98 0.59 6.15
CA GLY A 53 -3.71 0.23 4.93
C GLY A 53 -4.41 -1.12 5.06
N PHE A 54 -3.74 -2.10 5.68
CA PHE A 54 -4.34 -3.40 5.97
C PHE A 54 -5.59 -3.28 6.85
N PHE A 55 -5.53 -2.52 7.96
CA PHE A 55 -6.70 -2.36 8.83
C PHE A 55 -7.84 -1.60 8.16
N GLN A 56 -7.55 -0.55 7.38
CA GLN A 56 -8.58 0.14 6.59
C GLN A 56 -9.27 -0.80 5.60
N ASP A 57 -8.51 -1.66 4.94
CA ASP A 57 -9.03 -2.62 3.98
C ASP A 57 -9.83 -3.73 4.68
N LYS A 58 -9.36 -4.23 5.83
CA LYS A 58 -10.09 -5.19 6.66
C LYS A 58 -11.46 -4.63 7.09
N THR A 59 -11.50 -3.40 7.61
CA THR A 59 -12.76 -2.76 8.04
C THR A 59 -13.75 -2.54 6.88
N LEU A 60 -13.28 -2.40 5.65
CA LEU A 60 -14.17 -2.36 4.48
C LEU A 60 -14.77 -3.72 4.14
N LEU A 61 -14.04 -4.82 4.38
CA LEU A 61 -14.51 -6.17 4.09
C LEU A 61 -15.46 -6.73 5.14
N GLU A 62 -15.45 -6.18 6.35
CA GLU A 62 -16.33 -6.56 7.46
C GLU A 62 -17.70 -5.83 7.46
N GLN A 63 -17.94 -4.93 6.51
CA GLN A 63 -19.22 -4.23 6.29
C GLN A 63 -20.09 -4.97 5.28
#